data_AF-X1MUK9-F1
#
_entry.id   AF-X1MUK9-F1
#
_cell.length_a   1.000
_cell.length_b   1.000
_cell.length_c   1.000
_cell.angle_alpha   90.00
_cell.angle_beta   90.00
_cell.angle_gamma   90.00
#
_symmetry.space_group_name_H-M   'P 1'
#
loop_
_entity.id
_entity.type
_entity.pdbx_description
1 polymer ?
#
loop_
_entity_poly.entity_id
_entity_poly.type
_entity_poly.pdbx_seq_one_letter_code
_entity_poly.pdbx_strand_id
1 'polypeptide(L)'
;MVDDSNDIYKVKFDSSLHQKTLFPIEDIAAFETETAVSADEMKRWHDKEWLSFNPSALDEFDEQQRIEVEFVKGLVRSGLSDEWIGKLLSKLEKPYCYDPKDTFYSFADQSWKTMPRIPEPEEVVEESLDSYLEGLADAEERERLLEIRETIDDLLEKHAEGTD
;
A
#
# COMPACT_ATOMS: atom_id res chain seq x y z
N MET A 1 30.25 4.15 1.54
CA MET A 1 29.19 4.58 2.47
C MET A 1 27.97 4.78 1.61
N VAL A 2 27.21 3.69 1.42
CA VAL A 2 25.95 3.72 0.67
C VAL A 2 24.89 3.95 1.74
N ASP A 3 24.13 5.01 1.54
CA ASP A 3 23.05 5.49 2.39
C ASP A 3 21.94 4.42 2.38
N ASP A 4 21.80 3.69 3.50
CA ASP A 4 20.84 2.59 3.71
C ASP A 4 19.41 3.10 3.99
N SER A 5 19.11 4.38 3.73
CA SER A 5 17.86 5.02 4.14
C SER A 5 16.69 4.87 3.15
N ASN A 6 16.70 3.94 2.20
CA ASN A 6 15.69 3.94 1.12
C ASN A 6 14.83 2.66 0.97
N ASP A 7 14.88 1.72 1.92
CA ASP A 7 14.09 0.47 1.83
C ASP A 7 12.64 0.61 2.33
N ILE A 8 12.29 1.73 2.97
CA ILE A 8 10.94 2.01 3.48
C ILE A 8 9.92 2.40 2.40
N TYR A 9 10.38 2.76 1.20
CA TYR A 9 9.52 3.16 0.07
C TYR A 9 9.39 2.09 -1.02
N LYS A 10 10.01 0.92 -0.82
CA LYS A 10 9.94 -0.17 -1.78
C LYS A 10 8.48 -0.59 -1.96
N VAL A 11 8.05 -0.70 -3.22
CA VAL A 11 6.67 -1.05 -3.54
C VAL A 11 6.36 -2.38 -2.87
N LYS A 12 5.46 -2.38 -1.88
CA LYS A 12 5.02 -3.60 -1.24
C LYS A 12 4.02 -4.26 -2.17
N PHE A 13 4.48 -5.31 -2.83
CA PHE A 13 3.61 -6.22 -3.53
C PHE A 13 2.80 -7.00 -2.51
N ASP A 14 1.47 -6.85 -2.54
CA ASP A 14 0.61 -7.57 -1.61
C ASP A 14 0.47 -9.03 -2.08
N SER A 15 1.34 -9.89 -1.54
CA SER A 15 1.30 -11.33 -1.82
C SER A 15 0.01 -12.01 -1.34
N SER A 16 -0.79 -11.38 -0.46
CA SER A 16 -2.05 -11.95 0.04
C SER A 16 -3.14 -12.05 -1.03
N LEU A 17 -3.01 -11.26 -2.12
CA LEU A 17 -3.94 -11.25 -3.25
C LEU A 17 -3.79 -12.45 -4.22
N HIS A 18 -2.87 -13.38 -3.95
CA HIS A 18 -2.76 -14.66 -4.70
C HIS A 18 -3.75 -15.71 -4.22
N GLN A 19 -4.48 -15.43 -3.13
CA GLN A 19 -5.52 -16.33 -2.66
C GLN A 19 -6.72 -16.24 -3.60
N LYS A 20 -7.05 -17.36 -4.27
CA LYS A 20 -8.29 -17.49 -5.03
C LYS A 20 -9.47 -17.13 -4.15
N THR A 21 -10.34 -16.24 -4.65
CA THR A 21 -11.54 -15.86 -3.91
C THR A 21 -12.46 -17.08 -3.78
N LEU A 22 -13.16 -17.17 -2.66
CA LEU A 22 -14.23 -18.16 -2.50
C LEU A 22 -15.49 -17.79 -3.29
N PHE A 23 -15.53 -16.57 -3.82
CA PHE A 23 -16.63 -16.00 -4.60
C PHE A 23 -16.07 -15.41 -5.90
N PRO A 24 -15.68 -16.24 -6.88
CA PRO A 24 -15.24 -15.76 -8.18
C PRO A 24 -16.41 -15.14 -8.94
N ILE A 25 -16.08 -14.21 -9.84
CA ILE A 25 -17.07 -13.62 -10.75
C ILE A 25 -17.19 -14.55 -11.95
N GLU A 26 -18.31 -15.24 -12.06
CA GLU A 26 -18.55 -16.36 -13.00
C GLU A 26 -18.83 -15.93 -14.45
N ASP A 27 -18.83 -14.62 -14.76
CA ASP A 27 -19.07 -14.13 -16.12
C ASP A 27 -18.43 -12.75 -16.38
N ILE A 28 -17.99 -12.54 -17.63
CA ILE A 28 -17.43 -11.27 -18.10
C ILE A 28 -18.45 -10.12 -17.99
N ALA A 29 -19.75 -10.37 -18.20
CA ALA A 29 -20.76 -9.31 -18.08
C ALA A 29 -20.92 -8.79 -16.64
N ALA A 30 -20.80 -9.67 -15.65
CA ALA A 30 -20.77 -9.27 -14.24
C ALA A 30 -19.49 -8.50 -13.93
N PHE A 31 -18.36 -8.97 -14.47
CA PHE A 31 -17.06 -8.30 -14.31
C PHE A 31 -17.00 -6.90 -14.95
N GLU A 32 -17.61 -6.72 -16.13
CA GLU A 32 -17.75 -5.41 -16.79
C GLU A 32 -18.60 -4.45 -15.95
N THR A 33 -19.65 -4.94 -15.32
CA THR A 33 -20.53 -4.14 -14.45
C THR A 33 -19.79 -3.65 -13.21
N GLU A 34 -18.99 -4.52 -12.60
CA GLU A 34 -18.25 -4.20 -11.39
C GLU A 34 -17.07 -3.26 -11.68
N THR A 35 -16.27 -3.58 -12.70
CA THR A 35 -15.11 -2.76 -13.05
C THR A 35 -15.47 -1.52 -13.87
N ALA A 36 -16.68 -1.44 -14.43
CA ALA A 36 -17.11 -0.40 -15.36
C ALA A 36 -16.14 -0.22 -16.55
N VAL A 37 -15.59 -1.33 -17.06
CA VAL A 37 -14.71 -1.42 -18.23
C VAL A 37 -15.26 -2.50 -19.15
N SER A 38 -15.33 -2.22 -20.45
CA SER A 38 -15.81 -3.21 -21.43
C SER A 38 -14.76 -4.28 -21.76
N ALA A 39 -15.21 -5.45 -22.19
CA ALA A 39 -14.38 -6.56 -22.66
C ALA A 39 -13.46 -6.15 -23.82
N ASP A 40 -13.95 -5.28 -24.71
CA ASP A 40 -13.18 -4.74 -25.83
C ASP A 40 -12.05 -3.80 -25.37
N GLU A 41 -12.25 -3.06 -24.28
CA GLU A 41 -11.20 -2.23 -23.67
C GLU A 41 -10.17 -3.12 -22.97
N MET A 42 -10.60 -4.10 -22.18
CA MET A 42 -9.71 -5.04 -21.51
C MET A 42 -8.87 -5.82 -22.51
N LYS A 43 -9.47 -6.28 -23.61
CA LYS A 43 -8.75 -6.95 -24.69
C LYS A 43 -7.68 -6.03 -25.31
N ARG A 44 -8.03 -4.77 -25.57
CA ARG A 44 -7.06 -3.77 -26.06
C ARG A 44 -5.92 -3.52 -25.07
N TRP A 45 -6.19 -3.55 -23.77
CA TRP A 45 -5.14 -3.41 -22.74
C TRP A 45 -4.26 -4.65 -22.68
N HIS A 46 -4.82 -5.84 -22.78
CA HIS A 46 -4.04 -7.08 -22.91
C HIS A 46 -3.15 -7.08 -24.16
N ASP A 47 -3.67 -6.66 -25.33
CA ASP A 47 -2.90 -6.58 -26.57
C ASP A 47 -1.73 -5.57 -26.49
N LYS A 48 -1.83 -4.57 -25.60
CA LYS A 48 -0.74 -3.63 -25.28
C LYS A 48 0.18 -4.11 -24.15
N GLU A 49 -0.01 -5.35 -23.70
CA GLU A 49 0.67 -5.94 -22.54
C GLU A 49 0.46 -5.13 -21.24
N TRP A 50 -0.67 -4.43 -21.09
CA TRP A 50 -1.02 -3.70 -19.86
C TRP A 50 -1.78 -4.54 -18.86
N LEU A 51 -2.29 -5.70 -19.26
CA LEU A 51 -2.86 -6.69 -18.34
C LEU A 51 -1.96 -7.93 -18.28
N SER A 52 -2.02 -8.66 -17.18
CA SER A 52 -1.32 -9.93 -17.00
C SER A 52 -2.11 -11.14 -17.54
N PHE A 53 -3.43 -10.97 -17.78
CA PHE A 53 -4.33 -12.03 -18.19
C PHE A 53 -5.12 -11.67 -19.46
N ASN A 54 -5.58 -12.70 -20.18
CA ASN A 54 -6.45 -12.55 -21.33
C ASN A 54 -7.93 -12.65 -20.90
N PRO A 55 -8.73 -11.57 -20.99
CA PRO A 55 -10.12 -11.56 -20.54
C PRO A 55 -11.03 -12.51 -21.35
N SER A 56 -10.65 -12.89 -22.57
CA SER A 56 -11.44 -13.82 -23.40
C SER A 56 -11.10 -15.29 -23.19
N ALA A 57 -10.04 -15.59 -22.43
CA ALA A 57 -9.60 -16.96 -22.15
C ALA A 57 -9.96 -17.46 -20.75
N LEU A 58 -10.56 -16.59 -19.94
CA LEU A 58 -11.00 -16.90 -18.58
C LEU A 58 -12.51 -17.06 -18.55
N ASP A 59 -12.96 -18.14 -17.92
CA ASP A 59 -14.38 -18.38 -17.63
C ASP A 59 -14.79 -17.73 -16.29
N GLU A 60 -13.84 -17.51 -15.39
CA GLU A 60 -14.05 -16.94 -14.06
C GLU A 60 -12.97 -15.88 -13.77
N PHE A 61 -13.34 -14.82 -13.04
CA PHE A 61 -12.44 -13.75 -12.62
C PHE A 61 -12.30 -13.72 -11.10
N ASP A 62 -11.06 -13.69 -10.62
CA ASP A 62 -10.74 -13.48 -9.21
C ASP A 62 -10.53 -11.99 -8.89
N GLU A 63 -10.43 -11.69 -7.60
CA GLU A 63 -10.13 -10.36 -7.07
C GLU A 63 -8.83 -9.76 -7.65
N GLN A 64 -7.85 -10.62 -7.93
CA GLN A 64 -6.58 -10.23 -8.53
C GLN A 64 -6.77 -9.56 -9.90
N GLN A 65 -7.62 -10.13 -10.77
CA GLN A 65 -7.92 -9.56 -12.08
C GLN A 65 -8.72 -8.26 -11.94
N ARG A 66 -9.63 -8.21 -10.98
CA ARG A 66 -10.43 -7.00 -10.68
C ARG A 66 -9.53 -5.82 -10.32
N ILE A 67 -8.64 -6.00 -9.35
CA ILE A 67 -7.70 -4.96 -8.89
C ILE A 67 -6.80 -4.51 -10.04
N GLU A 68 -6.25 -5.46 -10.82
CA GLU A 68 -5.39 -5.12 -11.96
C GLU A 68 -6.13 -4.26 -13.00
N VAL A 69 -7.39 -4.60 -13.31
CA VAL A 69 -8.23 -3.82 -14.25
C VAL A 69 -8.56 -2.45 -13.68
N GLU A 70 -8.89 -2.33 -12.40
CA GLU A 70 -9.15 -1.04 -11.76
C GLU A 70 -7.91 -0.13 -11.74
N PHE A 71 -6.74 -0.71 -11.48
CA PHE A 71 -5.47 0.01 -11.49
C PHE A 71 -5.16 0.57 -12.88
N VAL A 72 -5.22 -0.28 -13.92
CA VAL A 72 -4.98 0.14 -15.31
C VAL A 72 -6.03 1.15 -15.78
N LYS A 73 -7.31 0.94 -15.44
CA LYS A 73 -8.40 1.88 -15.70
C LYS A 73 -8.11 3.25 -15.11
N GLY A 74 -7.58 3.32 -13.88
CA GLY A 74 -7.15 4.57 -13.24
C GLY A 74 -6.12 5.34 -14.07
N LEU A 75 -5.10 4.64 -14.58
CA LEU A 75 -4.05 5.21 -15.42
C LEU A 75 -4.56 5.66 -16.80
N VAL A 76 -5.44 4.87 -17.42
CA VAL A 76 -6.02 5.21 -18.72
C VAL A 76 -6.93 6.43 -18.61
N ARG A 77 -7.74 6.51 -17.55
CA ARG A 77 -8.67 7.62 -17.31
C ARG A 77 -8.00 8.89 -16.80
N SER A 78 -6.75 8.84 -16.36
CA SER A 78 -6.01 10.04 -15.95
C SER A 78 -5.54 10.90 -17.12
N GLY A 79 -5.81 10.49 -18.37
CA GLY A 79 -5.46 11.26 -19.58
C GLY A 79 -3.98 11.17 -19.96
N LEU A 80 -3.25 10.20 -19.42
CA LEU A 80 -1.88 9.92 -19.84
C LEU A 80 -1.88 9.32 -21.25
N SER A 81 -0.87 9.67 -22.05
CA SER A 81 -0.67 9.02 -23.35
C SER A 81 -0.27 7.56 -23.15
N ASP A 82 -0.63 6.71 -24.11
CA ASP A 82 -0.29 5.28 -24.12
C ASP A 82 1.20 4.97 -23.84
N GLU A 83 2.11 5.79 -24.39
CA GLU A 83 3.56 5.64 -24.18
C GLU A 83 3.96 5.81 -22.72
N TRP A 84 3.34 6.78 -22.04
CA TRP A 84 3.57 7.04 -20.62
C TRP A 84 2.98 5.94 -19.76
N ILE A 85 1.79 5.43 -20.10
CA ILE A 85 1.17 4.30 -19.39
C ILE A 85 2.08 3.07 -19.49
N GLY A 86 2.55 2.72 -20.68
CA GLY A 86 3.50 1.60 -20.86
C GLY A 86 4.80 1.79 -20.07
N LYS A 87 5.33 3.03 -20.02
CA LYS A 87 6.53 3.34 -19.23
C LYS A 87 6.29 3.19 -17.73
N LEU A 88 5.12 3.59 -17.21
CA LEU A 88 4.77 3.43 -15.80
C LEU A 88 4.59 1.97 -15.42
N LEU A 89 3.90 1.20 -16.26
CA LEU A 89 3.59 -0.21 -16.03
C LEU A 89 4.81 -1.13 -16.18
N SER A 90 5.78 -0.79 -17.04
CA SER A 90 6.99 -1.62 -17.24
C SER A 90 7.92 -1.68 -16.02
N LYS A 91 7.77 -0.78 -15.05
CA LYS A 91 8.53 -0.77 -13.80
C LYS A 91 7.85 -1.49 -12.65
N LEU A 92 6.63 -2.00 -12.87
CA LEU A 92 5.84 -2.70 -11.89
C LEU A 92 5.85 -4.19 -12.18
N GLU A 93 5.80 -4.99 -11.11
CA GLU A 93 5.63 -6.43 -11.23
C GLU A 93 4.16 -6.73 -11.52
N LYS A 94 3.92 -7.66 -12.45
CA LYS A 94 2.59 -8.19 -12.74
C LYS A 94 2.33 -9.40 -11.83
N PRO A 95 1.08 -9.66 -11.44
CA PRO A 95 -0.14 -8.86 -11.66
C PRO A 95 -0.13 -7.52 -10.92
N TYR A 96 -0.78 -6.48 -11.45
CA TYR A 96 -0.78 -5.15 -10.81
C TYR A 96 -1.71 -5.07 -9.59
N CYS A 97 -1.36 -5.78 -8.53
CA CYS A 97 -2.11 -5.92 -7.28
C CYS A 97 -1.58 -4.94 -6.23
N TYR A 98 -1.72 -3.65 -6.51
CA TYR A 98 -1.26 -2.58 -5.62
C TYR A 98 -2.46 -1.82 -5.07
N ASP A 99 -2.45 -1.52 -3.76
CA ASP A 99 -3.48 -0.66 -3.16
C ASP A 99 -3.28 0.78 -3.64
N PRO A 100 -4.27 1.40 -4.33
CA PRO A 100 -4.19 2.80 -4.75
C PRO A 100 -4.08 3.81 -3.60
N LYS A 101 -4.46 3.44 -2.37
CA LYS A 101 -4.36 4.32 -1.20
C LYS A 101 -2.93 4.49 -0.74
N ASP A 102 -2.15 3.42 -0.82
CA ASP A 102 -0.78 3.39 -0.32
C ASP A 102 0.24 3.48 -1.45
N THR A 103 -0.13 3.24 -2.71
CA THR A 103 0.82 3.25 -3.83
C THR A 103 0.69 4.52 -4.66
N PHE A 104 1.79 5.27 -4.80
CA PHE A 104 1.85 6.49 -5.61
C PHE A 104 3.08 6.50 -6.54
N TYR A 105 2.99 7.29 -7.60
CA TYR A 105 4.14 7.50 -8.50
C TYR A 105 4.85 8.82 -8.17
N SER A 106 6.12 8.73 -7.79
CA SER A 106 6.98 9.91 -7.60
C SER A 106 7.52 10.37 -8.95
N PHE A 107 7.09 11.53 -9.43
CA PHE A 107 7.63 12.13 -10.66
C PHE A 107 9.07 12.60 -10.49
N ALA A 108 9.47 12.99 -9.27
CA ALA A 108 10.84 13.41 -8.96
C ALA A 108 11.82 12.24 -9.09
N ASP A 109 11.46 11.08 -8.54
CA ASP A 109 12.29 9.87 -8.55
C ASP A 109 12.01 8.95 -9.74
N GLN A 110 11.02 9.31 -10.57
CA GLN A 110 10.50 8.50 -11.67
C GLN A 110 10.24 7.02 -11.29
N SER A 111 9.70 6.80 -10.11
CA SER A 111 9.50 5.47 -9.53
C SER A 111 8.20 5.40 -8.73
N TRP A 112 7.63 4.19 -8.71
CA TRP A 112 6.53 3.85 -7.83
C TRP A 112 7.04 3.71 -6.40
N LYS A 113 6.29 4.26 -5.46
CA LYS A 113 6.57 4.22 -4.02
C LYS A 113 5.32 3.81 -3.28
N THR A 114 5.50 3.04 -2.23
CA THR A 114 4.44 2.80 -1.25
C THR A 114 4.60 3.79 -0.10
N MET A 115 3.49 4.35 0.37
CA MET A 115 3.43 5.21 1.54
C MET A 115 3.94 4.38 2.73
N PRO A 116 4.89 4.92 3.52
CA PRO A 116 5.34 4.21 4.70
C PRO A 116 4.14 4.00 5.62
N ARG A 117 3.95 2.76 6.08
CA ARG A 117 2.96 2.45 7.12
C ARG A 117 3.28 3.35 8.32
N ILE A 118 2.30 4.12 8.77
CA ILE A 118 2.40 4.78 10.06
C ILE A 118 2.23 3.66 11.10
N PRO A 119 3.27 3.32 11.87
CA PRO A 119 3.14 2.30 12.91
C PRO A 119 2.07 2.74 13.91
N GLU A 120 1.29 1.78 14.42
CA GLU A 120 0.35 2.07 15.50
C GLU A 120 1.14 2.53 16.73
N PRO A 121 0.60 3.44 17.57
CA PRO A 121 1.30 3.95 18.74
C PRO A 121 1.89 2.85 19.64
N GLU A 122 1.19 1.72 19.77
CA GLU A 122 1.62 0.55 20.55
C GLU A 122 2.88 -0.10 19.97
N GLU A 123 2.97 -0.23 18.63
CA GLU A 123 4.15 -0.78 17.95
C GLU A 123 5.37 0.13 18.16
N VAL A 124 5.17 1.46 18.09
CA VAL A 124 6.24 2.44 18.34
C VAL A 124 6.74 2.34 19.78
N VAL A 125 5.84 2.19 20.75
CA VAL A 125 6.20 2.07 22.17
C VAL A 125 7.02 0.80 22.40
N GLU A 126 6.55 -0.36 21.92
CA GLU A 126 7.25 -1.64 22.13
C GLU A 126 8.63 -1.68 21.45
N GLU A 127 8.76 -1.13 20.25
CA GLU A 127 10.00 -1.23 19.48
C GLU A 127 11.01 -0.11 19.78
N SER A 128 10.57 1.07 20.22
CA SER A 128 11.42 2.27 20.23
C SER A 128 11.42 3.10 21.51
N LEU A 129 10.52 2.84 22.48
CA LEU A 129 10.47 3.63 23.71
C LEU A 129 11.76 3.49 24.54
N ASP A 130 12.26 2.27 24.70
CA ASP A 130 13.46 2.01 25.50
C ASP A 130 14.68 2.74 24.91
N SER A 131 14.89 2.61 23.60
CA SER A 131 15.97 3.30 22.90
C SER A 131 15.83 4.83 22.97
N TYR A 132 14.61 5.36 22.95
CA TYR A 132 14.37 6.79 23.11
C TYR A 132 14.72 7.28 24.53
N LEU A 133 14.32 6.55 25.57
CA LEU A 133 14.64 6.88 26.97
C LEU A 133 16.14 6.77 27.24
N GLU A 134 16.80 5.75 26.70
CA GLU A 134 18.26 5.61 26.75
C GLU A 134 18.95 6.79 26.05
N GLY A 135 18.48 7.19 24.86
CA GLY A 135 19.01 8.35 24.15
C GLY A 135 18.87 9.66 24.92
N LEU A 136 17.74 9.87 25.62
CA LEU A 136 17.56 11.03 26.50
C LEU A 136 18.49 11.00 27.71
N ALA A 137 18.76 9.82 28.26
CA ALA A 137 19.69 9.64 29.37
C ALA A 137 21.13 9.94 28.93
N ASP A 138 21.53 9.44 27.76
CA ASP A 138 22.85 9.67 27.16
C ASP A 138 23.06 11.15 26.78
N ALA A 139 22.00 11.83 26.34
CA ALA A 139 22.02 13.26 26.02
C ALA A 139 21.92 14.18 27.25
N GLU A 140 21.86 13.61 28.47
CA GLU A 140 21.66 14.34 29.73
C GLU A 140 20.40 15.23 29.76
N GLU A 141 19.36 14.88 29.00
CA GLU A 141 18.08 15.60 28.93
C GLU A 141 17.18 15.28 30.14
N ARG A 142 17.70 15.57 31.34
CA ARG A 142 17.06 15.20 32.63
C ARG A 142 15.71 15.87 32.83
N GLU A 143 15.54 17.10 32.35
CA GLU A 143 14.27 17.83 32.46
C GLU A 143 13.16 17.09 31.72
N ARG A 144 13.46 16.60 30.50
CA ARG A 144 12.50 15.85 29.69
C ARG A 144 12.13 14.51 30.32
N LEU A 145 13.10 13.79 30.89
CA LEU A 145 12.85 12.53 31.61
C LEU A 145 11.96 12.72 32.83
N LEU A 146 12.11 13.85 33.55
CA LEU A 146 11.26 14.17 34.70
C LEU A 146 9.83 14.51 34.28
N GLU A 147 9.64 15.29 33.21
CA GLU A 147 8.31 15.58 32.66
C GLU A 147 7.59 14.30 32.22
N ILE A 148 8.30 13.38 31.54
CA ILE A 148 7.74 12.10 31.11
C ILE A 148 7.30 11.28 32.32
N ARG A 149 8.13 11.21 33.36
CA ARG A 149 7.79 10.52 34.60
C ARG A 149 6.55 11.11 35.27
N GLU A 150 6.51 12.43 35.46
CA GLU A 150 5.35 13.11 36.09
C GLU A 150 4.07 12.84 35.31
N THR A 151 4.13 12.88 33.97
CA THR A 151 2.99 12.56 33.11
C THR A 151 2.53 11.12 33.28
N ILE A 152 3.44 10.16 33.40
CA ILE A 152 3.11 8.74 33.63
C ILE A 152 2.48 8.56 35.02
N ASP A 153 3.07 9.15 36.06
CA ASP A 153 2.58 9.07 37.43
C ASP A 153 1.14 9.64 37.53
N ASP A 154 0.88 10.82 36.93
CA ASP A 154 -0.45 11.45 36.85
C ASP A 154 -1.50 10.57 36.14
N LEU A 155 -1.11 9.90 35.05
CA LEU A 155 -2.00 9.03 34.28
C LEU A 155 -2.33 7.76 35.05
N LEU A 156 -1.36 7.19 35.77
CA LEU A 156 -1.55 6.02 36.63
C LEU A 156 -2.47 6.33 37.81
N GLU A 157 -2.33 7.50 38.45
CA GLU A 157 -3.22 7.95 39.53
C GLU A 157 -4.67 8.13 39.02
N LYS A 158 -4.86 8.79 37.87
CA LYS A 158 -6.20 8.95 37.25
C LYS A 158 -6.86 7.63 36.89
N HIS A 159 -6.08 6.63 36.47
CA HIS A 159 -6.63 5.30 36.19
C HIS A 159 -6.94 4.50 37.46
N ALA A 160 -6.22 4.74 38.57
CA ALA A 160 -6.49 4.12 39.86
C ALA A 160 -7.78 4.64 40.52
N GLU A 161 -8.13 5.92 40.31
CA GLU A 161 -9.34 6.55 40.85
C GLU A 161 -10.63 6.22 40.04
N GLY A 162 -10.51 5.76 38.80
CA GLY A 162 -11.63 5.41 37.92
C GLY A 162 -12.12 3.95 37.99
N THR A 163 -11.64 3.16 38.97
CA THR A 163 -11.98 1.73 39.14
C THR A 163 -12.78 1.46 40.41
N ASP A 164 -13.77 2.31 40.72
CA ASP A 164 -14.80 2.09 41.78
C ASP A 164 -16.22 2.28 41.20
#